data_AF-A0A6G0XP04-F1
#
_entry.id   AF-A0A6G0XP04-F1
#
_cell.length_a   1.000
_cell.length_b   1.000
_cell.length_c   1.000
_cell.angle_alpha   90.00
_cell.angle_beta   90.00
_cell.angle_gamma   90.00
#
_symmetry.space_group_name_H-M   'P 1'
#
loop_
_entity.id
_entity.type
_entity.pdbx_description
1 polymer ?
#
loop_
_entity_poly.entity_id
_entity_poly.type
_entity_poly.pdbx_seq_one_letter_code
_entity_poly.pdbx_strand_id
1 'polypeptide(L)'
;MDKVTELQECVDKMALDMFNALRLLPPLSKKDEKNADEVAEQIERIKGLARDLLLSAERTNEVIDMLPGLGKTEADQLEEMRLLQIASDEEARNLLEAEAEALQWSQRAQESLKVICETRLKRTTSQRIANDTT
;
A
#
# COMPACT_ATOMS: atom_id res chain seq x y z
N MET A 1 6.46 -0.29 3.35
CA MET A 1 7.01 -0.29 4.72
C MET A 1 6.00 0.45 5.59
N ASP A 2 5.78 0.00 6.82
CA ASP A 2 4.88 0.70 7.73
C ASP A 2 5.41 2.11 8.02
N LYS A 3 4.52 3.12 8.00
CA LYS A 3 4.89 4.54 8.16
C LYS A 3 5.44 4.84 9.54
N VAL A 4 4.99 4.11 10.55
CA VAL A 4 5.54 4.22 11.91
C VAL A 4 6.96 3.65 11.96
N THR A 5 7.22 2.53 11.30
CA THR A 5 8.58 1.97 11.19
C THR A 5 9.51 2.90 10.41
N GLU A 6 9.03 3.49 9.31
CA GLU A 6 9.79 4.49 8.55
C GLU A 6 10.15 5.70 9.42
N LEU A 7 9.22 6.18 10.26
CA LEU A 7 9.50 7.25 11.21
C LEU A 7 10.57 6.85 12.23
N GLN A 8 10.51 5.63 12.76
CA GLN A 8 11.52 5.12 13.70
C GLN A 8 12.92 5.13 13.07
N GLU A 9 13.04 4.62 11.84
CA GLU A 9 14.30 4.64 11.09
C GLU A 9 14.81 6.07 10.83
N CYS A 10 13.92 7.02 10.52
CA CYS A 10 14.27 8.43 10.35
C CYS A 10 14.81 9.06 11.64
N VAL A 11 14.15 8.80 12.77
CA VAL A 11 14.58 9.32 14.08
C VAL A 11 15.92 8.71 14.50
N ASP A 12 16.09 7.39 14.33
CA ASP A 12 17.36 6.71 14.64
C ASP A 12 18.51 7.25 13.80
N LYS A 13 18.25 7.48 12.50
CA LYS A 13 19.23 8.07 11.59
C LYS A 13 19.57 9.50 11.99
N MET A 14 18.59 10.33 12.32
CA MET A 14 18.82 11.70 12.79
C MET A 14 19.66 11.72 14.08
N ALA A 15 19.38 10.83 15.02
CA ALA A 15 20.17 10.69 16.25
C ALA A 15 21.63 10.30 15.94
N LEU A 16 21.84 9.36 15.02
CA LEU A 16 23.17 8.95 14.56
C LEU A 16 23.92 10.09 13.86
N ASP A 17 23.24 10.83 13.00
CA ASP A 17 23.79 11.99 12.29
C ASP A 17 24.20 13.09 13.28
N MET A 18 23.40 13.35 14.31
CA MET A 18 23.72 14.31 15.37
C MET A 18 24.95 13.87 16.17
N PHE A 19 25.01 12.59 16.54
CA PHE A 19 26.16 12.04 17.26
C PHE A 19 27.44 12.14 16.43
N ASN A 20 27.36 11.78 15.14
CA ASN A 20 28.49 11.88 14.22
C ASN A 20 28.92 13.33 14.00
N ALA A 21 27.97 14.27 13.87
CA ALA A 21 28.27 15.69 13.76
C ALA A 21 29.06 16.18 14.97
N LEU A 22 28.61 15.87 16.20
CA LEU A 22 29.31 16.23 17.43
C LEU A 22 30.72 15.63 17.51
N ARG A 23 30.91 14.40 17.04
CA ARG A 23 32.22 13.74 16.98
C ARG A 23 33.16 14.36 15.95
N LEU A 24 32.61 14.83 14.83
CA LEU A 24 33.36 15.43 13.73
C LEU A 24 33.60 16.94 13.92
N LEU A 25 33.01 17.55 14.94
CA LEU A 25 33.25 18.94 15.27
C LEU A 25 34.76 19.13 15.53
N PRO A 26 35.42 20.02 14.77
CA PRO A 26 36.80 20.36 15.07
C PRO A 26 36.87 20.99 16.47
N PRO A 27 37.95 20.75 17.23
CA PRO A 27 38.17 21.52 18.45
C PRO A 27 38.15 22.99 18.06
N LEU A 28 37.36 23.80 18.77
CA LEU A 28 37.33 25.26 18.60
C LEU A 28 38.73 25.79 18.91
N SER A 29 39.64 25.78 17.93
CA SER A 29 40.92 26.42 18.08
C SER A 29 40.62 27.89 18.34
N LYS A 30 41.30 28.46 19.34
CA LYS A 30 41.22 29.90 19.57
C LYS A 30 41.57 30.57 18.25
N LYS A 31 40.83 31.62 17.87
CA LYS A 31 41.08 32.43 16.66
C LYS A 31 42.58 32.80 16.59
N ASP A 32 43.36 31.93 15.98
CA ASP A 32 44.75 32.18 15.67
C ASP A 32 44.71 32.81 14.28
N GLU A 33 44.85 34.14 14.22
CA GLU A 33 44.81 34.93 12.99
C GLU A 33 45.85 34.49 11.93
N LYS A 34 46.78 33.59 12.31
CA LYS A 34 47.78 32.98 11.43
C LYS A 34 47.25 31.83 10.56
N ASN A 35 46.13 31.19 10.93
CA ASN A 35 45.54 30.05 10.20
C ASN A 35 44.08 30.34 9.76
N ALA A 36 43.85 31.51 9.14
CA ALA A 36 42.52 31.94 8.70
C ALA A 36 41.84 30.94 7.73
N ASP A 37 42.61 30.31 6.84
CA ASP A 37 42.10 29.33 5.87
C ASP A 37 41.61 28.04 6.56
N GLU A 38 42.32 27.54 7.57
CA GLU A 38 41.90 26.36 8.34
C GLU A 38 40.62 26.62 9.13
N VAL A 39 40.48 27.82 9.71
CA VAL A 39 39.27 28.23 10.44
C VAL A 39 38.08 28.36 9.47
N ALA A 40 38.31 28.89 8.25
CA ALA A 40 37.28 28.98 7.22
C ALA A 40 36.82 27.58 6.75
N GLU A 41 37.75 26.64 6.54
CA GLU A 41 37.40 25.25 6.21
C GLU A 41 36.61 24.57 7.34
N GLN A 42 36.99 24.77 8.60
CA GLN A 42 36.28 24.21 9.75
C GLN A 42 34.84 24.75 9.83
N ILE A 43 34.66 26.06 9.62
CA ILE A 43 33.33 26.68 9.59
C ILE A 43 32.49 26.11 8.44
N GLU A 44 33.07 25.90 7.26
CA GLU A 44 32.32 25.34 6.12
C GLU A 44 31.94 23.87 6.35
N ARG A 45 32.81 23.07 6.98
CA ARG A 45 32.46 21.71 7.41
C ARG A 45 31.33 21.70 8.44
N ILE A 46 31.36 22.60 9.42
CA ILE A 46 30.28 22.75 10.41
C ILE A 46 28.96 23.13 9.72
N LYS A 47 29.00 24.07 8.76
CA LYS A 47 27.81 24.44 7.97
C LYS A 47 27.29 23.27 7.14
N GLY A 48 28.17 22.46 6.56
CA GLY A 48 27.81 21.21 5.87
C GLY A 48 27.03 20.27 6.78
N LEU A 49 27.61 19.93 7.94
CA LEU A 49 26.97 19.06 8.94
C LEU A 49 25.62 19.62 9.43
N ALA A 50 25.53 20.94 9.65
CA ALA A 50 24.29 21.58 10.06
C ALA A 50 23.21 21.53 8.97
N ARG A 51 23.58 21.67 7.69
CA ARG A 51 22.65 21.52 6.56
C ARG A 51 22.13 20.09 6.47
N ASP A 52 23.00 19.10 6.62
CA ASP A 52 22.60 17.69 6.55
C ASP A 52 21.65 17.31 7.68
N LEU A 53 21.89 17.81 8.90
CA LEU A 53 20.99 17.64 10.04
C LEU A 53 19.62 18.30 9.82
N LEU A 54 19.61 19.51 9.25
CA LEU A 54 18.37 20.21 8.95
C LEU A 54 17.53 19.45 7.92
N LEU A 55 18.15 18.93 6.86
CA LEU A 55 17.47 18.09 5.87
C LEU A 55 16.94 16.78 6.49
N SER A 56 17.67 16.20 7.44
CA SER A 56 17.24 15.00 8.17
C SER A 56 16.00 15.29 9.04
N ALA A 57 15.98 16.44 9.71
CA ALA A 57 14.83 16.89 10.50
C ALA A 57 13.61 17.21 9.62
N GLU A 58 13.80 17.89 8.48
CA GLU A 58 12.72 18.17 7.52
C GLU A 58 12.08 16.87 7.00
N ARG A 59 12.88 15.90 6.58
CA ARG A 59 12.37 14.58 6.17
C ARG A 59 11.60 13.87 7.29
N THR A 60 12.09 13.96 8.51
CA THR A 60 11.40 13.37 9.67
C THR A 60 10.03 14.02 9.87
N ASN A 61 9.94 15.35 9.75
CA ASN A 61 8.66 16.06 9.80
C ASN A 61 7.72 15.69 8.66
N GLU A 62 8.21 15.55 7.43
CA GLU A 62 7.40 15.08 6.30
C GLU A 62 6.79 13.70 6.59
N VAL A 63 7.57 12.79 7.20
CA VAL A 63 7.07 11.46 7.59
C VAL A 63 6.01 11.57 8.69
N ILE A 64 6.18 12.46 9.67
CA ILE A 64 5.17 12.74 10.71
C ILE A 64 3.86 13.21 10.06
N ASP A 65 3.92 14.16 9.13
CA ASP A 65 2.73 14.71 8.46
C ASP A 65 1.99 13.65 7.62
N MET A 66 2.72 12.64 7.14
CA MET A 66 2.16 11.51 6.38
C MET A 66 1.64 10.36 7.26
N LEU A 67 1.69 10.46 8.59
CA LEU A 67 1.19 9.40 9.46
C LEU A 67 -0.33 9.21 9.29
N PRO A 68 -0.80 7.98 9.06
CA PRO A 68 -2.22 7.71 8.92
C PRO A 68 -2.94 8.00 10.24
N GLY A 69 -4.10 8.65 10.14
CA GLY A 69 -4.97 8.89 11.30
C GLY A 69 -4.56 10.04 12.21
N LEU A 70 -3.52 10.83 11.87
CA LEU A 70 -3.02 11.93 12.70
C LEU A 70 -4.10 13.00 13.02
N GLY A 71 -5.09 13.17 12.14
CA GLY A 71 -6.21 14.10 12.31
C GLY A 71 -7.52 13.47 12.80
N LYS A 72 -7.54 12.17 13.11
CA LYS A 72 -8.75 11.47 13.56
C LYS A 72 -8.65 11.15 15.04
N THR A 73 -9.77 11.26 15.76
CA THR A 73 -9.82 10.76 17.14
C THR A 73 -9.98 9.24 17.14
N GLU A 74 -9.64 8.60 18.26
CA GLU A 74 -9.87 7.15 18.45
C GLU A 74 -11.34 6.78 18.23
N ALA A 75 -12.27 7.61 18.71
CA ALA A 75 -13.71 7.39 18.54
C ALA A 75 -14.12 7.38 17.06
N ASP A 76 -13.59 8.32 16.27
CA ASP A 76 -13.85 8.38 14.82
C ASP A 76 -13.31 7.15 14.11
N GLN A 77 -12.11 6.69 14.48
CA GLN A 77 -11.48 5.50 13.91
C GLN A 77 -12.24 4.21 14.28
N LEU A 78 -12.74 4.11 15.51
CA LEU A 78 -13.57 2.98 15.95
C LEU A 78 -14.91 2.93 15.20
N GLU A 79 -15.55 4.08 15.02
CA GLU A 79 -16.79 4.15 14.25
C GLU A 79 -16.56 3.83 12.77
N GLU A 80 -15.47 4.32 12.17
CA GLU A 80 -15.06 3.97 10.81
C GLU A 80 -14.83 2.46 10.67
N MET A 81 -14.13 1.83 11.62
CA MET A 81 -13.96 0.36 11.63
C MET A 81 -15.32 -0.36 11.73
N ARG A 82 -16.24 0.12 12.57
CA ARG A 82 -17.57 -0.46 12.70
C ARG A 82 -18.35 -0.40 11.38
N LEU A 83 -18.31 0.74 10.70
CA LEU A 83 -18.99 0.93 9.42
C LEU A 83 -18.36 0.06 8.32
N LEU A 84 -17.03 -0.03 8.27
CA LEU A 84 -16.33 -0.90 7.32
C LEU A 84 -16.67 -2.37 7.54
N GLN A 85 -16.80 -2.82 8.79
CA GLN A 85 -17.22 -4.19 9.08
C GLN A 85 -18.62 -4.48 8.53
N ILE A 86 -19.56 -3.56 8.76
CA ILE A 86 -20.94 -3.71 8.27
C ILE A 86 -20.96 -3.76 6.74
N ALA A 87 -20.25 -2.86 6.08
CA ALA A 87 -20.17 -2.84 4.61
C ALA A 87 -19.53 -4.12 4.06
N SER A 88 -18.48 -4.64 4.71
CA SER A 88 -17.85 -5.89 4.33
C SER A 88 -18.78 -7.10 4.49
N ASP A 89 -19.54 -7.16 5.58
CA ASP A 89 -20.52 -8.22 5.82
C ASP A 89 -21.67 -8.18 4.79
N GLU A 90 -22.10 -6.97 4.39
CA GLU A 90 -23.11 -6.77 3.36
C GLU A 90 -22.60 -7.18 1.98
N GLU A 91 -21.37 -6.80 1.61
CA GLU A 91 -20.74 -7.21 0.37
C GLU A 91 -20.59 -8.73 0.29
N ALA A 92 -20.20 -9.39 1.39
CA ALA A 92 -20.11 -10.84 1.45
C ALA A 92 -21.46 -11.53 1.20
N ARG A 93 -22.56 -10.99 1.74
CA ARG A 93 -23.92 -11.51 1.47
C ARG A 93 -24.32 -11.33 0.02
N ASN A 94 -24.07 -10.15 -0.54
CA ASN A 94 -24.38 -9.85 -1.93
C ASN A 94 -23.61 -10.79 -2.89
N LEU A 95 -22.35 -11.09 -2.58
CA LEU A 95 -21.56 -12.05 -3.36
C LEU A 95 -22.12 -13.47 -3.29
N LEU A 96 -22.59 -13.92 -2.12
CA LEU A 96 -23.23 -15.23 -1.97
C LEU A 96 -24.54 -15.34 -2.77
N GLU A 97 -25.35 -14.28 -2.76
CA GLU A 97 -26.59 -14.22 -3.55
C GLU A 97 -26.27 -14.24 -5.05
N ALA A 98 -25.30 -13.44 -5.49
CA ALA A 98 -24.86 -13.41 -6.89
C ALA A 98 -24.28 -14.76 -7.36
N GLU A 99 -23.53 -15.46 -6.50
CA GLU A 99 -23.04 -16.81 -6.79
C GLU A 99 -24.20 -17.79 -6.94
N ALA A 100 -25.17 -17.77 -6.02
CA ALA A 100 -26.33 -18.64 -6.09
C ALA A 100 -27.14 -18.41 -7.37
N GLU A 101 -27.34 -17.15 -7.77
CA GLU A 101 -28.00 -16.82 -9.04
C GLU A 101 -27.18 -17.33 -10.23
N ALA A 102 -25.88 -17.08 -10.26
CA ALA A 102 -25.00 -17.54 -11.34
C ALA A 102 -25.05 -19.06 -11.50
N LEU A 103 -25.08 -19.82 -10.40
CA LEU A 103 -25.25 -21.27 -10.41
C LEU A 103 -26.60 -21.68 -11.02
N GLN A 104 -27.69 -21.00 -10.67
CA GLN A 104 -29.00 -21.27 -11.26
C GLN A 104 -29.02 -20.99 -12.77
N TRP A 105 -28.44 -19.87 -13.21
CA TRP A 105 -28.33 -19.54 -14.63
C TRP A 105 -27.48 -20.57 -15.38
N SER A 106 -26.36 -21.01 -14.79
CA SER A 106 -25.51 -22.07 -15.33
C SER A 106 -26.27 -23.39 -15.50
N GLN A 107 -27.02 -23.80 -14.48
CA GLN A 107 -27.82 -25.03 -14.53
C GLN A 107 -28.89 -24.95 -15.64
N ARG A 108 -29.63 -23.85 -15.74
CA ARG A 108 -30.63 -23.65 -16.82
C ARG A 108 -29.99 -23.69 -18.21
N ALA A 109 -28.80 -23.10 -18.37
CA ALA A 109 -28.06 -23.15 -19.61
C ALA A 109 -27.64 -24.60 -19.97
N GLN A 110 -27.17 -25.37 -19.00
CA GLN A 110 -26.82 -26.79 -19.19
C GLN A 110 -28.05 -27.63 -19.59
N GLU A 111 -29.19 -27.45 -18.92
CA GLU A 111 -30.43 -28.14 -19.25
C GLU A 111 -30.90 -27.80 -20.67
N SER A 112 -30.82 -26.53 -21.06
CA SER A 112 -31.15 -26.07 -22.42
C SER A 112 -30.24 -26.72 -23.46
N LEU A 113 -28.93 -26.75 -23.21
CA LEU A 113 -27.96 -27.43 -24.09
C LEU A 113 -28.26 -28.93 -24.21
N LYS A 114 -28.62 -29.60 -23.11
CA LYS A 114 -28.98 -31.02 -23.12
C LYS A 114 -30.18 -31.28 -24.05
N VAL A 115 -31.24 -30.48 -23.94
CA VAL A 115 -32.42 -30.59 -24.82
C VAL A 115 -32.05 -30.36 -26.29
N ILE A 116 -31.22 -29.36 -26.59
CA ILE A 116 -30.75 -29.10 -27.96
C ILE A 116 -29.96 -30.30 -28.51
N CYS A 117 -29.05 -30.88 -27.71
CA CYS A 117 -28.28 -32.05 -28.11
C CYS A 117 -29.19 -33.26 -28.37
N GLU A 118 -30.12 -33.56 -27.47
CA GLU A 118 -31.06 -34.68 -27.61
C GLU A 118 -31.99 -34.52 -28.82
N THR A 119 -32.51 -33.32 -29.06
CA THR A 119 -33.38 -33.04 -30.21
C THR A 119 -32.62 -33.13 -31.54
N ARG A 120 -31.38 -32.63 -31.60
CA ARG A 120 -30.51 -32.79 -32.77
C ARG A 120 -30.19 -34.25 -33.05
N LEU A 121 -29.87 -35.03 -32.02
CA LEU A 121 -29.59 -36.47 -32.12
C LEU A 121 -30.81 -37.25 -32.63
N LYS A 122 -32.02 -36.94 -32.12
CA LYS A 122 -33.28 -37.55 -32.57
C LYS A 122 -33.63 -37.19 -34.01
N ARG A 123 -33.37 -35.94 -34.42
CA ARG A 123 -33.57 -35.48 -35.80
C ARG A 123 -32.65 -36.21 -36.78
N THR A 124 -31.36 -36.35 -36.46
CA THR A 124 -30.41 -37.06 -37.32
C THR A 124 -30.72 -38.55 -37.43
N THR A 125 -31.13 -39.21 -36.34
CA THR A 125 -31.57 -40.62 -36.41
C THR A 125 -32.84 -40.78 -37.24
N SER A 126 -33.83 -39.91 -37.08
CA SER A 126 -35.07 -39.95 -37.87
C SER A 126 -34.83 -39.71 -39.36
N GLN A 127 -33.94 -38.78 -39.72
CA GLN A 127 -33.52 -38.56 -41.11
C GLN A 127 -32.76 -39.76 -41.70
N ARG A 128 -31.94 -40.45 -40.88
CA ARG A 128 -31.22 -41.65 -41.32
C ARG A 128 -32.17 -42.81 -41.63
N ILE A 129 -33.13 -43.07 -40.74
CA ILE A 129 -34.14 -44.12 -40.92
C ILE A 129 -35.00 -43.82 -42.15
N ALA A 130 -35.42 -42.57 -42.36
CA ALA A 130 -36.18 -42.18 -43.53
C ALA A 130 -35.43 -42.44 -44.85
N ASN A 131 -34.12 -42.21 -44.87
CA ASN A 131 -33.28 -42.43 -46.05
C ASN A 131 -32.99 -43.92 -46.33
N ASP A 132 -32.99 -44.79 -45.31
CA ASP A 132 -32.77 -46.24 -45.46
C ASP A 132 -34.05 -47.00 -45.90
N THR A 133 -35.24 -46.37 -45.81
CA THR A 133 -36.55 -46.94 -46.20
C THR A 133 -37.01 -46.61 -47.62
N THR A 134 -36.20 -45.88 -48.40
CA THR A 134 -36.41 -45.58 -49.83
C THR A 134 -35.29 -46.19 -50.67
#